data_AF-A0A2V9IY91-F1
#
_entry.id   AF-A0A2V9IY91-F1
#
_cell.length_a   1.000
_cell.length_b   1.000
_cell.length_c   1.000
_cell.angle_alpha   90.00
_cell.angle_beta   90.00
_cell.angle_gamma   90.00
#
_symmetry.space_group_name_H-M   'P 1'
#
loop_
_entity.id
_entity.type
_entity.pdbx_description
1 polymer ?
#
loop_
_entity_poly.entity_id
_entity_poly.type
_entity_poly.pdbx_seq_one_letter_code
_entity_poly.pdbx_strand_id
1 'polypeptide(L)'
;LMGPGTLGLTRLIFDPGTGVIHESDMILNPGVSFSTNLSPDTYDVQAVVTHELGHALGCDHAVAQNDTMFYTADKGEFFPRFLSVDDAAFATFTYPNPARSAMVGSITGRVTMSGLVLGGGGALGTSVTAMDLDRNLIYTALADSDGRYALTGPIPGRYAFYVEPLNGPVGLAQLLGGGGDSYYKNTNTSFLTTFLTDQNLPGLVPRSEVNFSVPSGAPTLNIDKMGRNDPATGALYVGGGAAVVHPGESLTLIVGGADTWKVASLDDVSILGTGISIDPSRPLGMIKTASGTNVGIGFNVNVAPDAKPGPRTVRLRLGDQVAASTGGIVVGMRTIPQRSLFGSRQQRGFDL
;
A
#
# COMPACT_ATOMS: atom_id res chain seq x y z
N LEU A 1 -4.86 -9.89 26.43
CA LEU A 1 -3.40 -9.68 26.23
C LEU A 1 -3.16 -9.64 24.74
N MET A 2 -2.42 -8.64 24.25
CA MET A 2 -2.05 -8.55 22.84
C MET A 2 -1.17 -9.75 22.46
N GLY A 3 -1.36 -10.30 21.26
CA GLY A 3 -0.52 -11.39 20.76
C GLY A 3 0.90 -10.90 20.45
N PRO A 4 1.87 -11.83 20.30
CA PRO A 4 3.27 -11.48 20.04
C PRO A 4 3.54 -10.73 18.73
N GLY A 5 2.57 -10.67 17.80
CA GLY A 5 2.67 -9.92 16.54
C GLY A 5 1.97 -8.57 16.51
N THR A 6 1.32 -8.15 17.60
CA THR A 6 0.59 -6.87 17.68
C THR A 6 1.47 -5.81 18.34
N LEU A 7 1.75 -4.69 17.66
CA LEU A 7 2.60 -3.62 18.21
C LEU A 7 1.82 -2.63 19.06
N GLY A 8 0.62 -2.25 18.59
CA GLY A 8 -0.35 -1.44 19.29
C GLY A 8 -1.76 -1.95 19.04
N LEU A 9 -2.70 -1.43 19.81
CA LEU A 9 -4.12 -1.66 19.62
C LEU A 9 -4.90 -0.41 19.99
N THR A 10 -5.74 0.05 19.09
CA THR A 10 -6.73 1.08 19.35
C THR A 10 -8.10 0.47 19.56
N ARG A 11 -8.77 0.86 20.64
CA ARG A 11 -10.15 0.46 20.95
C ARG A 11 -11.05 1.67 20.86
N LEU A 12 -12.16 1.51 20.14
CA LEU A 12 -13.15 2.56 19.96
C LEU A 12 -14.44 2.21 20.70
N ILE A 13 -15.04 3.21 21.34
CA ILE A 13 -16.45 3.21 21.68
C ILE A 13 -17.12 4.18 20.72
N PHE A 14 -18.04 3.69 19.90
CA PHE A 14 -18.71 4.49 18.88
C PHE A 14 -20.17 4.07 18.73
N ASP A 15 -21.00 4.97 18.21
CA ASP A 15 -22.37 4.69 17.84
C ASP A 15 -22.40 4.05 16.44
N PRO A 16 -22.82 2.77 16.29
CA PRO A 16 -22.84 2.10 14.99
C PRO A 16 -23.89 2.66 14.03
N GLY A 17 -24.90 3.39 14.51
CA GLY A 17 -25.93 4.01 13.69
C GLY A 17 -25.50 5.35 13.08
N THR A 18 -24.60 6.08 13.75
CA THR A 18 -24.15 7.41 13.31
C THR A 18 -22.67 7.45 12.92
N GLY A 19 -21.87 6.45 13.32
CA GLY A 19 -20.42 6.42 13.16
C GLY A 19 -19.67 7.34 14.13
N VAL A 20 -20.36 8.01 15.07
CA VAL A 20 -19.73 8.94 16.02
C VAL A 20 -18.87 8.18 17.02
N ILE A 21 -17.59 8.49 17.06
CA ILE A 21 -16.64 7.97 18.07
C ILE A 21 -16.80 8.80 19.36
N HIS A 22 -17.07 8.11 20.47
CA HIS A 22 -17.18 8.68 21.80
C HIS A 22 -15.89 8.57 22.62
N GLU A 23 -15.14 7.48 22.42
CA GLU A 23 -13.90 7.21 23.14
C GLU A 23 -12.93 6.43 22.25
N SER A 24 -11.63 6.70 22.44
CA SER A 24 -10.54 5.99 21.79
C SER A 24 -9.42 5.73 22.80
N ASP A 25 -9.11 4.46 23.06
CA ASP A 25 -7.97 4.04 23.88
C ASP A 25 -6.88 3.44 23.01
N MET A 26 -5.65 3.94 23.12
CA MET A 26 -4.48 3.34 22.48
C MET A 26 -3.64 2.58 23.50
N ILE A 27 -3.33 1.32 23.20
CA ILE A 27 -2.53 0.44 24.05
C ILE A 27 -1.30 0.00 23.26
N LEU A 28 -0.11 0.33 23.74
CA LEU A 28 1.14 -0.15 23.15
C LEU A 28 1.58 -1.46 23.82
N ASN A 29 2.11 -2.40 23.03
CA ASN A 29 2.50 -3.71 23.54
C ASN A 29 3.78 -3.63 24.40
N PRO A 30 3.72 -3.91 25.71
CA PRO A 30 4.91 -3.87 26.56
C PRO A 30 5.89 -5.02 26.30
N GLY A 31 5.49 -6.02 25.50
CA GLY A 31 6.32 -7.16 25.13
C GLY A 31 7.25 -6.91 23.94
N VAL A 32 7.22 -5.72 23.32
CA VAL A 32 8.12 -5.35 22.23
C VAL A 32 9.03 -4.18 22.63
N SER A 33 10.20 -4.11 22.01
CA SER A 33 11.15 -3.02 22.23
C SER A 33 10.87 -1.86 21.29
N PHE A 34 10.57 -0.70 21.85
CA PHE A 34 10.37 0.54 21.12
C PHE A 34 11.59 1.46 21.19
N SER A 35 11.79 2.28 20.15
CA SER A 35 12.73 3.39 20.17
C SER A 35 12.21 4.62 19.42
N THR A 36 12.87 5.76 19.62
CA THR A 36 12.61 7.03 18.91
C THR A 36 13.76 7.40 17.97
N ASN A 37 14.79 6.57 17.88
CA ASN A 37 16.07 6.88 17.24
C ASN A 37 16.55 5.76 16.29
N LEU A 38 15.69 4.80 15.95
CA LEU A 38 16.03 3.61 15.15
C LEU A 38 17.15 2.78 15.76
N SER A 39 17.12 2.62 17.09
CA SER A 39 18.03 1.67 17.74
C SER A 39 17.87 0.29 17.10
N PRO A 40 18.97 -0.45 16.86
CA PRO A 40 18.89 -1.78 16.25
C PRO A 40 17.87 -2.67 16.94
N ASP A 41 17.18 -3.49 16.16
CA ASP A 41 16.18 -4.47 16.62
C ASP A 41 14.96 -3.90 17.38
N THR A 42 14.66 -2.61 17.22
CA THR A 42 13.48 -1.96 17.83
C THR A 42 12.45 -1.51 16.80
N TYR A 43 11.20 -1.40 17.24
CA TYR A 43 10.13 -0.74 16.49
C TYR A 43 10.12 0.75 16.77
N ASP A 44 9.78 1.54 15.77
CA ASP A 44 9.69 2.98 15.92
C ASP A 44 8.39 3.39 16.62
N VAL A 45 8.50 3.96 17.82
CA VAL A 45 7.30 4.30 18.63
C VAL A 45 6.46 5.39 17.97
N GLN A 46 7.08 6.33 17.25
CA GLN A 46 6.34 7.39 16.59
C GLN A 46 5.55 6.81 15.41
N ALA A 47 6.14 5.93 14.60
CA ALA A 47 5.43 5.23 13.53
C ALA A 47 4.21 4.47 14.06
N VAL A 48 4.39 3.65 15.10
CA VAL A 48 3.29 2.88 15.71
C VAL A 48 2.21 3.79 16.28
N VAL A 49 2.57 4.82 17.06
CA VAL A 49 1.58 5.77 17.61
C VAL A 49 0.86 6.55 16.51
N THR A 50 1.52 6.87 15.39
CA THR A 50 0.86 7.55 14.26
C THR A 50 -0.19 6.66 13.62
N HIS A 51 0.10 5.37 13.46
CA HIS A 51 -0.86 4.36 12.99
C HIS A 51 -2.06 4.21 13.95
N GLU A 52 -1.80 4.01 15.24
CA GLU A 52 -2.87 3.88 16.23
C GLU A 52 -3.72 5.16 16.34
N LEU A 53 -3.11 6.33 16.17
CA LEU A 53 -3.85 7.59 16.11
C LEU A 53 -4.78 7.66 14.88
N GLY A 54 -4.39 7.05 13.76
CA GLY A 54 -5.29 6.91 12.60
C GLY A 54 -6.53 6.09 12.93
N HIS A 55 -6.38 4.96 13.64
CA HIS A 55 -7.53 4.21 14.17
C HIS A 55 -8.36 5.02 15.17
N ALA A 56 -7.72 5.81 16.04
CA ALA A 56 -8.42 6.67 16.99
C ALA A 56 -9.29 7.73 16.28
N LEU A 57 -8.91 8.09 15.06
CA LEU A 57 -9.66 8.98 14.15
C LEU A 57 -10.64 8.21 13.25
N GLY A 58 -10.80 6.90 13.42
CA GLY A 58 -11.74 6.07 12.67
C GLY A 58 -11.22 5.54 11.33
N CYS A 59 -9.91 5.62 11.08
CA CYS A 59 -9.31 5.03 9.88
C CYS A 59 -9.20 3.51 10.02
N ASP A 60 -9.53 2.78 8.95
CA ASP A 60 -9.23 1.35 8.82
C ASP A 60 -7.78 1.17 8.32
N HIS A 61 -7.29 -0.05 8.28
CA HIS A 61 -6.04 -0.33 7.61
C HIS A 61 -6.10 0.01 6.12
N ALA A 62 -5.01 0.55 5.61
CA ALA A 62 -4.81 0.82 4.19
C ALA A 62 -4.32 -0.44 3.45
N VAL A 63 -4.60 -0.48 2.14
CA VAL A 63 -4.15 -1.58 1.26
C VAL A 63 -2.75 -1.33 0.70
N ALA A 64 -2.31 -0.07 0.59
CA ALA A 64 -0.98 0.24 0.11
C ALA A 64 0.07 0.06 1.22
N GLN A 65 1.14 -0.67 0.92
CA GLN A 65 2.18 -1.05 1.88
C GLN A 65 3.01 0.12 2.41
N ASN A 66 2.92 1.29 1.77
CA ASN A 66 3.64 2.50 2.16
C ASN A 66 2.85 3.41 3.11
N ASP A 67 1.57 3.12 3.32
CA ASP A 67 0.70 4.00 4.10
C ASP A 67 0.97 3.84 5.58
N THR A 68 0.78 4.91 6.35
CA THR A 68 0.88 4.83 7.80
C THR A 68 -0.11 3.80 8.35
N MET A 69 -1.29 3.68 7.73
CA MET A 69 -2.32 2.72 8.11
C MET A 69 -2.10 1.30 7.57
N PHE A 70 -0.98 0.97 6.93
CA PHE A 70 -0.71 -0.42 6.57
C PHE A 70 -0.55 -1.30 7.84
N TYR A 71 -1.15 -2.49 7.85
CA TYR A 71 -1.34 -3.30 9.06
C TYR A 71 -0.07 -3.94 9.65
N THR A 72 1.08 -3.79 9.01
CA THR A 72 2.37 -4.32 9.49
C THR A 72 3.42 -3.22 9.53
N ALA A 73 4.36 -3.34 10.45
CA ALA A 73 5.59 -2.55 10.46
C ALA A 73 6.77 -3.47 10.79
N ASP A 74 7.92 -3.18 10.18
CA ASP A 74 9.18 -3.86 10.46
C ASP A 74 10.07 -3.06 11.42
N LYS A 75 11.05 -3.74 12.03
CA LYS A 75 12.01 -3.09 12.92
C LYS A 75 12.92 -2.14 12.14
N GLY A 76 13.22 -0.98 12.72
CA GLY A 76 14.01 0.08 12.06
C GLY A 76 13.26 0.83 10.95
N GLU A 77 12.00 0.49 10.68
CA GLU A 77 11.15 1.21 9.75
C GLU A 77 10.62 2.50 10.38
N PHE A 78 10.70 3.61 9.65
CA PHE A 78 10.28 4.93 10.19
C PHE A 78 9.56 5.82 9.19
N PHE A 79 9.43 5.43 7.93
CA PHE A 79 8.63 6.21 6.98
C PHE A 79 7.17 6.39 7.45
N PRO A 80 6.53 5.45 8.19
CA PRO A 80 5.18 5.66 8.71
C PRO A 80 5.06 6.75 9.78
N ARG A 81 6.17 7.36 10.22
CA ARG A 81 6.15 8.61 11.02
C ARG A 81 5.52 9.78 10.26
N PHE A 82 5.53 9.71 8.93
CA PHE A 82 5.03 10.73 8.04
C PHE A 82 3.82 10.18 7.30
N LEU A 83 2.74 10.94 7.31
CA LEU A 83 1.52 10.56 6.60
C LEU A 83 1.78 10.40 5.11
N SER A 84 1.26 9.33 4.53
CA SER A 84 1.13 9.22 3.09
C SER A 84 0.09 10.20 2.57
N VAL A 85 0.01 10.34 1.24
CA VAL A 85 -1.06 11.14 0.64
C VAL A 85 -2.44 10.48 0.80
N ASP A 86 -2.49 9.16 0.99
CA ASP A 86 -3.72 8.41 1.23
C ASP A 86 -4.21 8.60 2.67
N ASP A 87 -3.29 8.58 3.64
CA ASP A 87 -3.60 8.91 5.04
C ASP A 87 -4.11 10.36 5.17
N ALA A 88 -3.46 11.30 4.47
CA ALA A 88 -3.88 12.69 4.43
C ALA A 88 -5.22 12.90 3.69
N ALA A 89 -5.52 12.05 2.70
CA ALA A 89 -6.78 12.00 1.98
C ALA A 89 -7.92 11.60 2.91
N PHE A 90 -7.75 10.54 3.70
CA PHE A 90 -8.68 10.14 4.75
C PHE A 90 -8.96 11.31 5.72
N ALA A 91 -7.92 11.92 6.29
CA ALA A 91 -8.10 13.00 7.25
C ALA A 91 -8.82 14.21 6.64
N THR A 92 -8.53 14.53 5.37
CA THR A 92 -9.19 15.64 4.65
C THR A 92 -10.67 15.35 4.39
N PHE A 93 -11.01 14.11 4.07
CA PHE A 93 -12.39 13.71 3.80
C PHE A 93 -13.23 13.61 5.09
N THR A 94 -12.73 12.92 6.11
CA THR A 94 -13.45 12.65 7.36
C THR A 94 -13.55 13.90 8.24
N TYR A 95 -12.49 14.73 8.26
CA TYR A 95 -12.40 15.93 9.09
C TYR A 95 -12.10 17.17 8.22
N PRO A 96 -13.09 17.64 7.44
CA PRO A 96 -12.86 18.59 6.38
C PRO A 96 -12.39 19.95 6.90
N ASN A 97 -11.22 20.37 6.41
CA ASN A 97 -10.78 21.75 6.46
C ASN A 97 -11.11 22.42 5.10
N PRO A 98 -11.87 23.53 5.06
CA PRO A 98 -12.26 24.16 3.79
C PRO A 98 -11.10 24.55 2.87
N ALA A 99 -10.00 25.05 3.44
CA ALA A 99 -8.84 25.46 2.66
C ALA A 99 -8.13 24.26 2.02
N ARG A 100 -7.99 23.15 2.76
CA ARG A 100 -7.41 21.91 2.22
C ARG A 100 -8.34 21.25 1.21
N SER A 101 -9.65 21.22 1.49
CA SER A 101 -10.66 20.63 0.62
C SER A 101 -10.71 21.31 -0.75
N ALA A 102 -10.46 22.62 -0.80
CA ALA A 102 -10.39 23.37 -2.06
C ALA A 102 -9.17 23.02 -2.94
N MET A 103 -8.16 22.34 -2.40
CA MET A 103 -6.92 21.98 -3.12
C MET A 103 -6.94 20.57 -3.68
N VAL A 104 -7.93 19.76 -3.33
CA VAL A 104 -8.00 18.34 -3.69
C VAL A 104 -9.30 18.04 -4.42
N GLY A 105 -9.30 17.00 -5.23
CA GLY A 105 -10.46 16.50 -5.95
C GLY A 105 -10.97 15.18 -5.40
N SER A 106 -11.94 14.62 -6.11
CA SER A 106 -12.37 13.24 -5.94
C SER A 106 -12.44 12.56 -7.30
N ILE A 107 -12.03 11.29 -7.33
CA ILE A 107 -12.18 10.40 -8.47
C ILE A 107 -13.12 9.29 -8.02
N THR A 108 -14.29 9.24 -8.63
CA THR A 108 -15.35 8.29 -8.29
C THR A 108 -15.49 7.25 -9.39
N GLY A 109 -16.29 6.22 -9.14
CA GLY A 109 -16.66 5.29 -10.19
C GLY A 109 -17.28 4.03 -9.66
N ARG A 110 -17.38 3.03 -10.54
CA ARG A 110 -17.89 1.71 -10.22
C ARG A 110 -17.01 0.62 -10.81
N VAL A 111 -16.76 -0.40 -10.00
CA VAL A 111 -16.21 -1.69 -10.42
C VAL A 111 -17.37 -2.64 -10.71
N THR A 112 -17.38 -3.17 -11.93
CA THR A 112 -18.35 -4.18 -12.40
C THR A 112 -17.61 -5.44 -12.80
N MET A 113 -18.26 -6.60 -12.66
CA MET A 113 -17.71 -7.88 -13.12
C MET A 113 -18.39 -8.31 -14.42
N SER A 114 -17.60 -8.65 -15.44
CA SER A 114 -18.13 -9.18 -16.70
C SER A 114 -18.77 -10.56 -16.48
N GLY A 115 -19.93 -10.81 -17.11
CA GLY A 115 -20.57 -12.13 -17.12
C GLY A 115 -21.61 -12.42 -16.02
N LEU A 116 -21.78 -11.54 -15.03
CA LEU A 116 -22.91 -11.60 -14.10
C LEU A 116 -23.84 -10.38 -14.31
N VAL A 117 -24.99 -10.60 -14.96
CA VAL A 117 -26.16 -9.73 -14.76
C VAL A 117 -26.84 -10.22 -13.48
N LEU A 118 -26.44 -9.72 -12.32
CA LEU A 118 -27.24 -9.90 -11.10
C LEU A 118 -27.19 -8.62 -10.26
N GLY A 119 -28.35 -7.96 -10.20
CA GLY A 119 -28.62 -6.98 -9.15
C GLY A 119 -28.38 -7.64 -7.79
N GLY A 120 -27.40 -7.12 -7.06
CA GLY A 120 -26.99 -7.58 -5.73
C GLY A 120 -25.52 -7.99 -5.57
N GLY A 121 -24.72 -7.98 -6.64
CA GLY A 121 -23.31 -8.42 -6.62
C GLY A 121 -22.32 -7.33 -7.04
N GLY A 122 -22.22 -6.22 -6.29
CA GLY A 122 -21.10 -5.30 -6.44
C GLY A 122 -19.78 -5.98 -6.05
N ALA A 123 -18.68 -5.48 -6.60
CA ALA A 123 -17.34 -5.97 -6.27
C ALA A 123 -16.90 -5.43 -4.90
N LEU A 124 -17.70 -5.70 -3.85
CA LEU A 124 -17.46 -5.28 -2.47
C LEU A 124 -16.03 -5.63 -2.07
N GLY A 125 -15.35 -4.66 -1.48
CA GLY A 125 -13.97 -4.81 -1.05
C GLY A 125 -12.96 -4.87 -2.19
N THR A 126 -13.31 -4.54 -3.43
CA THR A 126 -12.29 -4.36 -4.48
C THR A 126 -11.39 -3.21 -4.09
N SER A 127 -10.08 -3.45 -4.06
CA SER A 127 -9.08 -2.41 -3.94
C SER A 127 -8.99 -1.66 -5.26
N VAL A 128 -9.19 -0.34 -5.19
CA VAL A 128 -9.04 0.58 -6.32
C VAL A 128 -7.86 1.48 -6.05
N THR A 129 -6.91 1.51 -6.97
CA THR A 129 -5.68 2.29 -6.82
C THR A 129 -5.55 3.33 -7.93
N ALA A 130 -5.19 4.55 -7.55
CA ALA A 130 -4.73 5.60 -8.45
C ALA A 130 -3.29 6.01 -8.13
N MET A 131 -2.43 6.05 -9.13
CA MET A 131 -1.00 6.33 -8.98
C MET A 131 -0.55 7.49 -9.86
N ASP A 132 -0.04 8.55 -9.27
CA ASP A 132 0.73 9.56 -10.00
C ASP A 132 2.18 9.05 -10.09
N LEU A 133 2.54 8.49 -11.24
CA LEU A 133 3.84 7.84 -11.44
C LEU A 133 5.01 8.83 -11.49
N ASP A 134 4.75 10.09 -11.88
CA ASP A 134 5.78 11.12 -11.98
C ASP A 134 6.11 11.68 -10.58
N ARG A 135 5.09 11.86 -9.74
CA ARG A 135 5.22 12.35 -8.36
C ARG A 135 5.40 11.23 -7.34
N ASN A 136 5.22 9.97 -7.73
CA ASN A 136 5.24 8.79 -6.86
C ASN A 136 4.21 8.90 -5.73
N LEU A 137 2.96 9.19 -6.10
CA LEU A 137 1.84 9.30 -5.16
C LEU A 137 0.87 8.14 -5.39
N ILE A 138 0.38 7.53 -4.32
CA ILE A 138 -0.58 6.42 -4.37
C ILE A 138 -1.79 6.79 -3.53
N TYR A 139 -2.97 6.63 -4.10
CA TYR A 139 -4.26 6.77 -3.42
C TYR A 139 -5.03 5.47 -3.57
N THR A 140 -5.73 5.05 -2.52
CA THR A 140 -6.50 3.80 -2.51
C THR A 140 -7.91 4.00 -1.98
N ALA A 141 -8.81 3.13 -2.41
CA ALA A 141 -10.18 3.07 -1.89
C ALA A 141 -10.71 1.64 -2.02
N LEU A 142 -11.63 1.26 -1.15
CA LEU A 142 -12.38 0.02 -1.28
C LEU A 142 -13.75 0.29 -1.90
N ALA A 143 -14.16 -0.56 -2.84
CA ALA A 143 -15.49 -0.50 -3.42
C ALA A 143 -16.58 -1.02 -2.45
N ASP A 144 -17.74 -0.38 -2.46
CA ASP A 144 -18.90 -0.73 -1.64
C ASP A 144 -19.67 -1.95 -2.21
N SER A 145 -20.79 -2.32 -1.57
CA SER A 145 -21.62 -3.45 -2.00
C SER A 145 -22.29 -3.28 -3.37
N ASP A 146 -22.36 -2.07 -3.88
CA ASP A 146 -22.80 -1.76 -5.25
C ASP A 146 -21.62 -1.66 -6.22
N GLY A 147 -20.38 -1.85 -5.74
CA GLY A 147 -19.14 -1.70 -6.49
C GLY A 147 -18.75 -0.24 -6.68
N ARG A 148 -19.42 0.74 -6.07
CA ARG A 148 -19.03 2.15 -6.16
C ARG A 148 -17.81 2.40 -5.29
N TYR A 149 -16.95 3.32 -5.71
CA TYR A 149 -15.81 3.76 -4.93
C TYR A 149 -15.62 5.27 -5.07
N ALA A 150 -14.88 5.85 -4.13
CA ALA A 150 -14.44 7.24 -4.18
C ALA A 150 -13.01 7.35 -3.65
N LEU A 151 -12.10 7.78 -4.50
CA LEU A 151 -10.77 8.25 -4.10
C LEU A 151 -10.91 9.75 -3.78
N THR A 152 -10.79 10.13 -2.53
CA THR A 152 -10.96 11.52 -2.07
C THR A 152 -9.62 12.08 -1.66
N GLY A 153 -9.22 13.25 -2.12
CA GLY A 153 -7.88 13.79 -1.83
C GLY A 153 -6.83 13.78 -2.95
N PRO A 154 -7.01 13.08 -4.10
CA PRO A 154 -6.13 13.28 -5.24
C PRO A 154 -5.99 14.76 -5.62
N ILE A 155 -4.76 15.22 -5.79
CA ILE A 155 -4.47 16.55 -6.31
C ILE A 155 -4.64 16.57 -7.84
N PRO A 156 -4.76 17.75 -8.48
CA PRO A 156 -4.74 17.83 -9.93
C PRO A 156 -3.48 17.19 -10.52
N GLY A 157 -3.67 16.15 -11.33
CA GLY A 157 -2.56 15.33 -11.82
C GLY A 157 -2.99 14.28 -12.83
N ARG A 158 -2.04 13.43 -13.20
CA ARG A 158 -2.26 12.30 -14.09
C ARG A 158 -2.09 11.03 -13.31
N TYR A 159 -3.04 10.13 -13.43
CA TYR A 159 -3.08 8.90 -12.65
C TYR A 159 -3.15 7.69 -13.57
N ALA A 160 -2.30 6.70 -13.28
CA ALA A 160 -2.47 5.33 -13.71
C ALA A 160 -3.42 4.63 -12.72
N PHE A 161 -4.21 3.69 -13.20
CA PHE A 161 -5.26 3.06 -12.41
C PHE A 161 -5.26 1.55 -12.57
N TYR A 162 -5.56 0.86 -11.48
CA TYR A 162 -5.88 -0.57 -11.52
C TYR A 162 -6.77 -0.94 -10.34
N VAL A 163 -7.35 -2.12 -10.45
CA VAL A 163 -8.15 -2.75 -9.39
C VAL A 163 -7.68 -4.16 -9.14
N GLU A 164 -7.77 -4.60 -7.89
CA GLU A 164 -7.43 -5.96 -7.49
C GLU A 164 -8.35 -6.48 -6.38
N PRO A 165 -8.54 -7.80 -6.29
CA PRO A 165 -9.23 -8.40 -5.17
C PRO A 165 -8.40 -8.27 -3.88
N LEU A 166 -9.06 -8.22 -2.72
CA LEU A 166 -8.39 -8.32 -1.41
C LEU A 166 -7.95 -9.76 -1.11
N ASN A 167 -7.00 -10.27 -1.89
CA ASN A 167 -6.43 -11.61 -1.74
C ASN A 167 -4.98 -11.60 -1.23
N GLY A 168 -4.41 -10.43 -0.94
CA GLY A 168 -3.07 -10.26 -0.39
C GLY A 168 -2.37 -9.02 -0.94
N PRO A 169 -1.48 -8.36 -0.17
CA PRO A 169 -1.11 -8.70 1.22
C PRO A 169 -2.22 -8.39 2.23
N VAL A 170 -3.18 -7.53 1.89
CA VAL A 170 -4.35 -7.22 2.75
C VAL A 170 -5.51 -8.14 2.39
N GLY A 171 -6.08 -8.79 3.41
CA GLY A 171 -7.31 -9.55 3.32
C GLY A 171 -8.33 -9.09 4.37
N LEU A 172 -9.44 -9.82 4.48
CA LEU A 172 -10.55 -9.47 5.37
C LEU A 172 -10.15 -9.36 6.84
N ALA A 173 -9.27 -10.23 7.30
CA ALA A 173 -8.82 -10.25 8.69
C ALA A 173 -8.02 -8.99 9.07
N GLN A 174 -7.55 -8.24 8.08
CA GLN A 174 -6.81 -7.01 8.26
C GLN A 174 -7.71 -5.77 8.16
N LEU A 175 -9.01 -5.88 7.90
CA LEU A 175 -9.91 -4.73 7.93
C LEU A 175 -10.65 -4.66 9.27
N LEU A 176 -11.07 -3.46 9.67
CA LEU A 176 -11.83 -3.20 10.88
C LEU A 176 -13.10 -4.05 10.85
N GLY A 177 -13.29 -4.81 11.92
CA GLY A 177 -14.41 -5.74 12.04
C GLY A 177 -14.24 -7.06 11.31
N GLY A 178 -13.07 -7.37 10.72
CA GLY A 178 -12.71 -8.55 9.91
C GLY A 178 -13.01 -9.96 10.45
N GLY A 179 -13.76 -10.07 11.55
CA GLY A 179 -14.47 -11.29 11.96
C GLY A 179 -15.75 -11.53 11.15
N GLY A 180 -16.47 -12.60 11.50
CA GLY A 180 -17.61 -13.14 10.72
C GLY A 180 -18.81 -12.20 10.50
N ASP A 181 -18.87 -11.06 11.20
CA ASP A 181 -19.94 -10.05 11.08
C ASP A 181 -19.45 -8.69 10.54
N SER A 182 -18.26 -8.61 9.94
CA SER A 182 -17.77 -7.39 9.26
C SER A 182 -18.69 -6.91 8.14
N TYR A 183 -18.63 -5.61 7.86
CA TYR A 183 -19.14 -5.03 6.61
C TYR A 183 -18.56 -5.74 5.37
N TYR A 184 -17.26 -6.03 5.39
CA TYR A 184 -16.54 -6.68 4.30
C TYR A 184 -16.63 -8.22 4.30
N LYS A 185 -17.48 -8.85 5.13
CA LYS A 185 -17.52 -10.33 5.22
C LYS A 185 -17.85 -11.04 3.90
N ASN A 186 -18.53 -10.36 2.99
CA ASN A 186 -18.92 -10.87 1.68
C ASN A 186 -18.08 -10.28 0.54
N THR A 187 -16.86 -9.80 0.81
CA THR A 187 -15.93 -9.34 -0.22
C THR A 187 -15.74 -10.40 -1.28
N ASN A 188 -15.76 -9.97 -2.53
CA ASN A 188 -15.53 -10.86 -3.66
C ASN A 188 -14.05 -10.85 -4.02
N THR A 189 -13.40 -12.01 -4.03
CA THR A 189 -12.01 -12.18 -4.48
C THR A 189 -11.89 -13.01 -5.75
N SER A 190 -13.02 -13.38 -6.36
CA SER A 190 -13.13 -14.22 -7.56
C SER A 190 -13.15 -13.39 -8.85
N PHE A 191 -12.20 -12.47 -8.97
CA PHE A 191 -11.91 -11.75 -10.21
C PHE A 191 -10.41 -11.49 -10.37
N LEU A 192 -9.99 -11.20 -11.60
CA LEU A 192 -8.59 -10.93 -11.93
C LEU A 192 -8.25 -9.44 -11.77
N THR A 193 -7.07 -9.16 -11.24
CA THR A 193 -6.49 -7.81 -11.22
C THR A 193 -6.51 -7.20 -12.62
N THR A 194 -7.00 -5.96 -12.72
CA THR A 194 -7.23 -5.29 -14.00
C THR A 194 -6.60 -3.91 -13.96
N PHE A 195 -5.54 -3.70 -14.75
CA PHE A 195 -5.00 -2.38 -15.03
C PHE A 195 -5.84 -1.71 -16.11
N LEU A 196 -6.14 -0.43 -15.96
CA LEU A 196 -6.67 0.35 -17.06
C LEU A 196 -5.55 0.54 -18.08
N THR A 197 -5.59 -0.33 -19.09
CA THR A 197 -4.72 -0.42 -20.28
C THR A 197 -3.26 -0.69 -19.97
N ASP A 198 -2.96 -1.97 -19.76
CA ASP A 198 -1.66 -2.52 -20.13
C ASP A 198 -1.39 -2.21 -21.62
N GLN A 199 -0.23 -1.60 -21.89
CA GLN A 199 0.25 -1.07 -23.17
C GLN A 199 -0.37 0.28 -23.58
N ASN A 200 0.39 1.35 -23.29
CA ASN A 200 0.08 2.77 -23.48
C ASN A 200 -0.99 3.32 -22.54
N LEU A 201 -0.55 3.89 -21.41
CA LEU A 201 -1.32 4.86 -20.60
C LEU A 201 -2.00 5.87 -21.56
N PRO A 202 -3.29 5.70 -21.90
CA PRO A 202 -3.92 6.46 -22.96
C PRO A 202 -3.99 7.90 -22.49
N GLY A 203 -3.72 8.81 -23.43
CA GLY A 203 -3.71 10.24 -23.19
C GLY A 203 -4.87 10.72 -22.31
N LEU A 204 -4.49 11.48 -21.29
CA LEU A 204 -5.07 12.78 -20.93
C LEU A 204 -6.57 12.94 -21.23
N VAL A 205 -7.41 12.41 -20.35
CA VAL A 205 -8.74 12.99 -20.14
C VAL A 205 -8.87 13.31 -18.65
N PRO A 206 -9.15 14.57 -18.25
CA PRO A 206 -9.57 14.87 -16.89
C PRO A 206 -10.78 14.00 -16.56
N ARG A 207 -10.63 13.07 -15.63
CA ARG A 207 -11.70 12.15 -15.22
C ARG A 207 -11.96 12.33 -13.74
N SER A 208 -13.13 12.87 -13.43
CA SER A 208 -13.74 12.76 -12.10
C SER A 208 -14.45 11.42 -11.90
N GLU A 209 -14.62 10.64 -12.98
CA GLU A 209 -15.24 9.32 -12.98
C GLU A 209 -14.41 8.31 -13.79
N VAL A 210 -14.11 7.17 -13.18
CA VAL A 210 -13.36 6.06 -13.79
C VAL A 210 -14.10 4.75 -13.47
N ASN A 211 -14.55 4.04 -14.50
CA ASN A 211 -15.27 2.77 -14.31
C ASN A 211 -14.39 1.60 -14.71
N PHE A 212 -14.52 0.48 -14.00
CA PHE A 212 -13.81 -0.76 -14.28
C PHE A 212 -14.79 -1.88 -14.63
N SER A 213 -14.39 -2.73 -15.57
CA SER A 213 -15.02 -4.01 -15.85
C SER A 213 -13.95 -5.09 -15.67
N VAL A 214 -14.03 -5.84 -14.56
CA VAL A 214 -13.04 -6.87 -14.23
C VAL A 214 -13.48 -8.24 -14.76
N PRO A 215 -12.53 -9.07 -15.26
CA PRO A 215 -12.82 -10.46 -15.62
C PRO A 215 -13.08 -11.31 -14.37
N SER A 216 -14.13 -12.13 -14.40
CA SER A 216 -14.33 -13.17 -13.38
C SER A 216 -13.22 -14.22 -13.45
N GLY A 217 -12.74 -14.71 -12.31
CA GLY A 217 -11.70 -15.75 -12.26
C GLY A 217 -11.08 -15.90 -10.87
N ALA A 218 -10.32 -16.97 -10.65
CA ALA A 218 -9.58 -17.14 -9.41
C ALA A 218 -8.10 -16.81 -9.67
N PRO A 219 -7.59 -15.64 -9.23
CA PRO A 219 -6.19 -15.28 -9.42
C PRO A 219 -5.29 -16.26 -8.66
N THR A 220 -4.25 -16.77 -9.32
CA THR A 220 -3.25 -17.66 -8.71
C THR A 220 -1.93 -16.94 -8.49
N LEU A 221 -1.60 -15.97 -9.35
CA LEU A 221 -0.51 -15.02 -9.13
C LEU A 221 -0.92 -13.98 -8.09
N ASN A 222 -0.17 -13.88 -7.00
CA ASN A 222 -0.40 -12.90 -5.96
C ASN A 222 0.90 -12.45 -5.30
N ILE A 223 1.04 -11.16 -5.02
CA ILE A 223 2.20 -10.59 -4.33
C ILE A 223 1.79 -10.25 -2.90
N ASP A 224 2.26 -11.02 -1.92
CA ASP A 224 1.93 -10.81 -0.50
C ASP A 224 3.16 -10.50 0.36
N LYS A 225 4.34 -10.45 -0.26
CA LYS A 225 5.63 -10.26 0.39
C LYS A 225 6.53 -9.40 -0.49
N MET A 226 7.11 -8.38 0.14
CA MET A 226 8.18 -7.58 -0.45
C MET A 226 9.43 -7.68 0.41
N GLY A 227 10.58 -7.47 -0.22
CA GLY A 227 11.85 -7.58 0.46
C GLY A 227 13.01 -7.03 -0.36
N ARG A 228 14.18 -7.08 0.25
CA ARG A 228 15.45 -6.71 -0.38
C ARG A 228 16.60 -7.48 0.24
N ASN A 229 17.74 -7.51 -0.44
CA ASN A 229 18.97 -7.90 0.22
C ASN A 229 19.57 -6.73 1.02
N ASP A 230 20.42 -7.08 1.99
CA ASP A 230 21.45 -6.20 2.51
C ASP A 230 22.61 -6.14 1.48
N PRO A 231 22.92 -4.96 0.90
CA PRO A 231 24.00 -4.83 -0.08
C PRO A 231 25.39 -5.17 0.45
N ALA A 232 25.61 -5.08 1.77
CA ALA A 232 26.90 -5.34 2.39
C ALA A 232 27.14 -6.84 2.64
N THR A 233 26.11 -7.56 3.08
CA THR A 233 26.21 -8.98 3.46
C THR A 233 25.64 -9.94 2.42
N GLY A 234 24.78 -9.47 1.52
CA GLY A 234 24.01 -10.29 0.60
C GLY A 234 22.83 -11.03 1.26
N ALA A 235 22.62 -10.85 2.57
CA ALA A 235 21.51 -11.50 3.28
C ALA A 235 20.16 -11.01 2.74
N LEU A 236 19.20 -11.93 2.59
CA LEU A 236 17.87 -11.65 2.04
C LEU A 236 16.88 -11.39 3.18
N TYR A 237 16.16 -10.28 3.10
CA TYR A 237 15.12 -9.91 4.05
C TYR A 237 13.79 -9.76 3.34
N VAL A 238 12.76 -10.44 3.85
CA VAL A 238 11.40 -10.38 3.32
C VAL A 238 10.48 -10.04 4.48
N GLY A 239 9.73 -8.95 4.34
CA GLY A 239 8.88 -8.37 5.36
C GLY A 239 7.39 -8.49 5.05
N GLY A 240 6.56 -8.06 5.99
CA GLY A 240 5.10 -7.96 5.80
C GLY A 240 4.69 -6.74 4.97
N GLY A 241 5.51 -5.68 5.00
CA GLY A 241 5.27 -4.41 4.32
C GLY A 241 6.30 -4.08 3.24
N ALA A 242 6.43 -2.78 2.96
CA ALA A 242 7.23 -2.31 1.84
C ALA A 242 8.73 -2.54 2.02
N ALA A 243 9.43 -2.85 0.93
CA ALA A 243 10.88 -2.84 0.90
C ALA A 243 11.39 -1.39 0.90
N VAL A 244 12.05 -0.97 1.98
CA VAL A 244 12.66 0.36 2.07
C VAL A 244 13.98 0.37 1.29
N VAL A 245 14.16 1.34 0.38
CA VAL A 245 15.38 1.56 -0.40
C VAL A 245 15.86 3.00 -0.28
N HIS A 246 17.11 3.26 -0.65
CA HIS A 246 17.73 4.57 -0.54
C HIS A 246 18.33 5.05 -1.86
N PRO A 247 18.35 6.37 -2.12
CA PRO A 247 19.00 6.92 -3.30
C PRO A 247 20.45 6.45 -3.46
N GLY A 248 20.81 6.08 -4.69
CA GLY A 248 22.14 5.59 -5.07
C GLY A 248 22.43 4.14 -4.69
N GLU A 249 21.48 3.38 -4.17
CA GLU A 249 21.66 1.94 -3.93
C GLU A 249 21.53 1.10 -5.20
N SER A 250 22.36 0.06 -5.29
CA SER A 250 22.17 -1.08 -6.19
C SER A 250 21.96 -2.33 -5.34
N LEU A 251 20.84 -3.01 -5.53
CA LEU A 251 20.41 -4.10 -4.66
C LEU A 251 19.51 -5.09 -5.43
N THR A 252 19.25 -6.24 -4.81
CA THR A 252 18.26 -7.20 -5.24
C THR A 252 16.96 -6.94 -4.48
N LEU A 253 15.88 -6.63 -5.20
CA LEU A 253 14.53 -6.66 -4.66
C LEU A 253 14.00 -8.08 -4.69
N ILE A 254 13.17 -8.41 -3.70
CA ILE A 254 12.54 -9.71 -3.56
C ILE A 254 11.03 -9.51 -3.63
N VAL A 255 10.37 -10.33 -4.43
CA VAL A 255 8.91 -10.38 -4.53
C VAL A 255 8.48 -11.80 -4.24
N GLY A 256 7.63 -11.97 -3.23
CA GLY A 256 7.10 -13.27 -2.82
C GLY A 256 5.59 -13.33 -2.85
N GLY A 257 5.09 -14.55 -2.80
CA GLY A 257 3.67 -14.86 -2.80
C GLY A 257 3.30 -15.97 -3.76
N ALA A 258 2.00 -16.28 -3.82
CA ALA A 258 1.49 -17.37 -4.63
C ALA A 258 1.89 -17.19 -6.11
N ASP A 259 2.44 -18.26 -6.68
CA ASP A 259 2.91 -18.34 -8.08
C ASP A 259 3.90 -17.28 -8.57
N THR A 260 4.35 -16.36 -7.73
CA THR A 260 5.38 -15.35 -8.08
C THR A 260 6.67 -16.00 -8.59
N TRP A 261 7.08 -17.12 -7.99
CA TRP A 261 8.23 -17.93 -8.39
C TRP A 261 8.12 -18.56 -9.79
N LYS A 262 6.94 -18.54 -10.42
CA LYS A 262 6.72 -19.01 -11.80
C LYS A 262 7.02 -17.92 -12.84
N VAL A 263 7.17 -16.66 -12.44
CA VAL A 263 7.59 -15.57 -13.32
C VAL A 263 9.04 -15.80 -13.74
N ALA A 264 9.27 -15.96 -15.04
CA ALA A 264 10.53 -16.46 -15.58
C ALA A 264 11.37 -15.39 -16.32
N SER A 265 10.78 -14.24 -16.66
CA SER A 265 11.46 -13.17 -17.41
C SER A 265 11.36 -11.82 -16.70
N LEU A 266 12.39 -10.99 -16.84
CA LEU A 266 12.35 -9.59 -16.41
C LEU A 266 11.35 -8.76 -17.24
N ASP A 267 11.00 -9.19 -18.45
CA ASP A 267 9.98 -8.54 -19.27
C ASP A 267 8.58 -8.58 -18.63
N ASP A 268 8.38 -9.54 -17.71
CA ASP A 268 7.16 -9.72 -16.95
C ASP A 268 7.21 -9.02 -15.57
N VAL A 269 8.26 -8.24 -15.32
CA VAL A 269 8.45 -7.44 -14.10
C VAL A 269 8.41 -5.97 -14.47
N SER A 270 7.68 -5.16 -13.70
CA SER A 270 7.69 -3.70 -13.86
C SER A 270 7.69 -3.01 -12.51
N ILE A 271 8.42 -1.89 -12.42
CA ILE A 271 8.30 -0.96 -11.31
C ILE A 271 7.55 0.27 -11.83
N LEU A 272 6.40 0.55 -11.23
CA LEU A 272 5.55 1.68 -11.57
C LEU A 272 5.93 2.86 -10.67
N GLY A 273 6.37 3.94 -11.31
CA GLY A 273 6.93 5.13 -10.66
C GLY A 273 8.29 5.48 -11.24
N THR A 274 8.89 6.57 -10.76
CA THR A 274 10.17 7.08 -11.24
C THR A 274 11.29 6.87 -10.22
N GLY A 275 12.55 6.88 -10.67
CA GLY A 275 13.74 6.86 -9.80
C GLY A 275 14.27 5.48 -9.41
N ILE A 276 13.64 4.39 -9.86
CA ILE A 276 14.17 3.02 -9.72
C ILE A 276 14.14 2.36 -11.10
N SER A 277 15.25 1.73 -11.48
CA SER A 277 15.38 0.99 -12.73
C SER A 277 15.78 -0.46 -12.46
N ILE A 278 15.20 -1.40 -13.22
CA ILE A 278 15.62 -2.81 -13.20
C ILE A 278 16.94 -2.91 -13.98
N ASP A 279 17.90 -3.66 -13.43
CA ASP A 279 19.16 -3.96 -14.11
C ASP A 279 18.97 -5.19 -15.04
N PRO A 280 18.88 -5.00 -16.37
CA PRO A 280 18.65 -6.11 -17.29
C PRO A 280 19.88 -6.99 -17.49
N SER A 281 21.06 -6.57 -17.01
CA SER A 281 22.30 -7.35 -17.15
C SER A 281 22.36 -8.55 -16.21
N ARG A 282 21.46 -8.61 -15.21
CA ARG A 282 21.38 -9.69 -14.23
C ARG A 282 20.07 -10.44 -14.43
N PRO A 283 20.11 -11.78 -14.59
CA PRO A 283 18.88 -12.55 -14.75
C PRO A 283 18.04 -12.51 -13.46
N LEU A 284 16.73 -12.70 -13.62
CA LEU A 284 15.83 -12.97 -12.51
C LEU A 284 16.26 -14.25 -11.79
N GLY A 285 16.32 -14.19 -10.46
CA GLY A 285 16.64 -15.30 -9.58
C GLY A 285 15.41 -15.86 -8.89
N MET A 286 15.38 -17.18 -8.66
CA MET A 286 14.32 -17.83 -7.89
C MET A 286 14.66 -17.80 -6.40
N ILE A 287 13.68 -17.43 -5.56
CA ILE A 287 13.83 -17.40 -4.10
C ILE A 287 13.20 -18.66 -3.51
N LYS A 288 13.96 -19.29 -2.61
CA LYS A 288 13.55 -20.51 -1.92
C LYS A 288 13.66 -20.36 -0.41
N THR A 289 12.80 -21.03 0.33
CA THR A 289 12.98 -21.24 1.77
C THR A 289 14.24 -22.06 2.06
N ALA A 290 14.67 -22.09 3.32
CA ALA A 290 15.74 -22.99 3.77
C ALA A 290 15.40 -24.48 3.51
N SER A 291 14.11 -24.84 3.49
CA SER A 291 13.63 -26.18 3.12
C SER A 291 13.58 -26.45 1.61
N GLY A 292 13.98 -25.48 0.77
CA GLY A 292 14.03 -25.61 -0.69
C GLY A 292 12.70 -25.36 -1.41
N THR A 293 11.67 -24.87 -0.70
CA THR A 293 10.37 -24.54 -1.30
C THR A 293 10.47 -23.22 -2.04
N ASN A 294 10.00 -23.17 -3.29
CA ASN A 294 9.95 -21.93 -4.07
C ASN A 294 8.92 -20.97 -3.48
N VAL A 295 9.29 -19.72 -3.25
CA VAL A 295 8.44 -18.73 -2.58
C VAL A 295 8.41 -17.37 -3.26
N GLY A 296 9.30 -17.13 -4.23
CA GLY A 296 9.32 -15.87 -4.95
C GLY A 296 10.42 -15.75 -5.99
N ILE A 297 10.64 -14.51 -6.40
CA ILE A 297 11.66 -14.10 -7.35
C ILE A 297 12.49 -12.96 -6.76
N GLY A 298 13.72 -12.83 -7.23
CA GLY A 298 14.61 -11.72 -6.94
C GLY A 298 15.15 -11.12 -8.23
N PHE A 299 15.25 -9.80 -8.29
CA PHE A 299 15.81 -9.10 -9.45
C PHE A 299 16.58 -7.86 -9.01
N ASN A 300 17.61 -7.52 -9.76
CA ASN A 300 18.49 -6.42 -9.42
C ASN A 300 17.89 -5.09 -9.90
N VAL A 301 18.05 -4.06 -9.07
CA VAL A 301 17.62 -2.70 -9.35
C VAL A 301 18.70 -1.70 -9.00
N ASN A 302 18.63 -0.55 -9.67
CA ASN A 302 19.40 0.64 -9.35
C ASN A 302 18.43 1.77 -8.95
N VAL A 303 18.63 2.31 -7.75
CA VAL A 303 17.92 3.49 -7.26
C VAL A 303 18.73 4.72 -7.67
N ALA A 304 18.12 5.63 -8.42
CA ALA A 304 18.80 6.82 -8.89
C ALA A 304 19.30 7.67 -7.70
N PRO A 305 20.48 8.33 -7.79
CA PRO A 305 20.98 9.20 -6.73
C PRO A 305 20.05 10.37 -6.38
N ASP A 306 19.21 10.78 -7.32
CA ASP A 306 18.20 11.84 -7.20
C ASP A 306 16.77 11.29 -7.07
N ALA A 307 16.62 9.99 -6.80
CA ALA A 307 15.30 9.38 -6.61
C ALA A 307 14.54 10.10 -5.49
N LYS A 308 13.38 10.68 -5.84
CA LYS A 308 12.53 11.37 -4.87
C LYS A 308 11.99 10.39 -3.82
N PRO A 309 11.88 10.79 -2.54
CA PRO A 309 11.23 9.97 -1.53
C PRO A 309 9.81 9.57 -1.93
N GLY A 310 9.34 8.42 -1.45
CA GLY A 310 7.95 7.98 -1.63
C GLY A 310 7.78 6.57 -2.20
N PRO A 311 6.54 6.15 -2.43
CA PRO A 311 6.19 4.78 -2.83
C PRO A 311 6.37 4.47 -4.31
N ARG A 312 6.63 3.21 -4.62
CA ARG A 312 6.54 2.61 -5.96
C ARG A 312 5.81 1.29 -5.87
N THR A 313 5.14 0.93 -6.96
CA THR A 313 4.39 -0.33 -7.08
C THR A 313 5.16 -1.31 -7.94
N VAL A 314 5.31 -2.55 -7.49
CA VAL A 314 5.81 -3.64 -8.36
C VAL A 314 4.61 -4.28 -9.05
N ARG A 315 4.73 -4.55 -10.35
CA ARG A 315 3.76 -5.33 -11.12
C ARG A 315 4.45 -6.56 -11.68
N LEU A 316 3.80 -7.71 -11.53
CA LEU A 316 4.18 -8.96 -12.17
C LEU A 316 3.14 -9.38 -13.19
N ARG A 317 3.58 -10.07 -14.25
CA ARG A 317 2.73 -10.76 -15.22
C ARG A 317 3.06 -12.25 -15.25
N LEU A 318 2.04 -13.10 -15.31
CA LEU A 318 2.19 -14.55 -15.51
C LEU A 318 1.08 -15.04 -16.43
N GLY A 319 1.42 -15.28 -17.71
CA GLY A 319 0.40 -15.58 -18.72
C GLY A 319 -0.54 -14.39 -18.92
N ASP A 320 -1.83 -14.59 -18.66
CA ASP A 320 -2.89 -13.58 -18.72
C ASP A 320 -3.13 -12.88 -17.37
N GLN A 321 -2.53 -13.35 -16.29
CA GLN A 321 -2.68 -12.76 -14.96
C GLN A 321 -1.65 -11.67 -14.72
N VAL A 322 -2.08 -10.66 -13.96
CA VAL A 322 -1.23 -9.62 -13.41
C VAL A 322 -1.46 -9.54 -11.90
N ALA A 323 -0.42 -9.18 -11.16
CA ALA A 323 -0.51 -8.89 -9.73
C ALA A 323 0.31 -7.65 -9.41
N ALA A 324 -0.07 -6.92 -8.36
CA ALA A 324 0.59 -5.70 -7.95
C ALA A 324 0.99 -5.77 -6.47
N SER A 325 2.09 -5.09 -6.15
CA SER A 325 2.49 -4.79 -4.79
C SER A 325 2.36 -3.29 -4.59
N THR A 326 1.16 -2.84 -4.24
CA THR A 326 0.84 -1.42 -4.09
C THR A 326 1.72 -0.77 -3.03
N GLY A 327 2.54 0.20 -3.43
CA GLY A 327 3.47 0.85 -2.50
C GLY A 327 4.54 -0.08 -1.91
N GLY A 328 4.76 -1.26 -2.52
CA GLY A 328 5.65 -2.31 -2.03
C GLY A 328 7.14 -1.94 -2.00
N ILE A 329 7.52 -0.78 -2.54
CA ILE A 329 8.86 -0.21 -2.39
C ILE A 329 8.72 1.22 -1.89
N VAL A 330 9.47 1.60 -0.86
CA VAL A 330 9.54 2.98 -0.37
C VAL A 330 10.96 3.50 -0.52
N VAL A 331 11.17 4.54 -1.33
CA VAL A 331 12.43 5.28 -1.30
C VAL A 331 12.43 6.16 -0.06
N GLY A 332 13.19 5.76 0.96
CA GLY A 332 13.30 6.44 2.24
C GLY A 332 14.61 7.22 2.39
N MET A 333 14.64 8.15 3.35
CA MET A 333 15.88 8.79 3.78
C MET A 333 16.71 7.81 4.61
N ARG A 334 18.05 7.90 4.57
CA ARG A 334 18.95 7.03 5.33
C ARG A 334 18.95 7.31 6.84
N THR A 335 18.51 8.50 7.24
CA THR A 335 18.49 8.95 8.63
C THR A 335 17.21 9.70 8.92
N ILE A 336 16.81 9.71 10.19
CA ILE A 336 15.72 10.57 10.65
C ILE A 336 16.16 12.03 10.45
N PRO A 337 15.38 12.87 9.75
CA PRO A 337 15.65 14.30 9.71
C PRO A 337 15.68 14.87 11.14
N GLN A 338 16.74 15.60 11.50
CA GLN A 338 16.92 16.16 12.86
C GLN A 338 15.79 17.12 13.30
N ARG A 339 14.87 17.51 12.41
CA ARG A 339 13.74 18.39 12.71
C ARG A 339 12.39 17.66 12.72
N SER A 340 12.20 16.74 13.66
CA SER A 340 10.83 16.30 14.00
C SER A 340 10.78 15.63 15.37
N LEU A 341 11.00 16.42 16.41
CA LEU A 341 10.46 16.18 17.75
C LEU A 341 9.70 17.45 18.11
N PHE A 342 8.39 17.45 17.87
CA PHE A 342 7.41 18.47 18.28
C PHE A 342 7.82 19.96 18.20
N GLY A 343 7.37 20.64 17.14
CA GLY A 343 7.05 22.06 17.17
C GLY A 343 8.13 23.06 16.71
N SER A 344 7.94 23.61 15.51
CA SER A 344 8.00 25.06 15.35
C SER A 344 6.97 25.52 14.33
N ARG A 345 6.07 26.42 14.77
CA ARG A 345 5.29 27.27 13.84
C ARG A 345 6.26 28.06 12.96
N GLN A 346 5.81 28.36 11.74
CA GLN A 346 6.44 29.10 10.63
C GLN A 346 7.33 28.23 9.73
N GLN A 347 7.18 28.23 8.40
CA GLN A 347 6.36 29.01 7.47
C GLN A 347 6.37 28.28 6.11
N ARG A 348 5.21 28.30 5.43
CA ARG A 348 4.96 28.38 3.98
C ARG A 348 6.01 27.82 3.00
N GLY A 349 5.52 26.99 2.07
CA GLY A 349 6.16 26.80 0.76
C GLY A 349 6.31 25.34 0.37
N PHE A 350 5.22 24.59 0.27
CA PHE A 350 5.16 23.58 -0.79
C PHE A 350 4.74 24.36 -2.03
N ASP A 351 5.73 24.82 -2.80
CA ASP A 351 5.48 25.16 -4.19
C ASP A 351 5.20 23.84 -4.92
N LEU A 352 3.95 23.73 -5.36
CA LEU A 352 3.42 22.65 -6.19
C LEU A 352 3.98 22.68 -7.61
#